data_AF-A0A9W4S5K3-F1
#
_entry.id   AF-A0A9W4S5K3-F1
#
_cell.length_a   1.000
_cell.length_b   1.000
_cell.length_c   1.000
_cell.angle_alpha   90.00
_cell.angle_beta   90.00
_cell.angle_gamma   90.00
#
_symmetry.space_group_name_H-M   'P 1'
#
loop_
_entity.id
_entity.type
_entity.pdbx_description
1 polymer ?
#
loop_
_entity_poly.entity_id
_entity_poly.type
_entity_poly.pdbx_seq_one_letter_code
_entity_poly.pdbx_strand_id
1 'polypeptide(L)'
;HWRGDNATEETVICPLSFEIRRPLSSVCGLGYNVANSKLNTFWATDLLHRAFHVPTVSLGQVEHYAEDYAEVLDLAKNNASLSVVDSDALQYFAIDVWAYDIAAPGVGCSGEPEEEHDHDTPAPTTTAAAPAATTSSAPQECHTHADGVEHCT
;
A
#
# COMPACT_ATOMS: atom_id res chain seq x y z
N HIS A 1 4.15 2.97 8.79
CA HIS A 1 3.20 2.95 9.94
C HIS A 1 3.99 2.53 11.17
N TRP A 2 3.90 3.25 12.29
CA TRP A 2 4.72 2.98 13.48
C TRP A 2 3.87 2.97 14.75
N ARG A 3 4.16 2.01 15.63
CA ARG A 3 3.40 1.73 16.87
C ARG A 3 4.26 1.83 18.14
N GLY A 4 5.56 2.01 18.02
CA GLY A 4 6.51 1.90 19.13
C GLY A 4 6.65 0.46 19.67
N ASP A 5 7.62 0.26 20.56
CA ASP A 5 8.06 -1.08 21.00
C ASP A 5 7.08 -1.82 21.93
N ASN A 6 6.09 -1.11 22.51
CA ASN A 6 5.22 -1.66 23.56
C ASN A 6 3.71 -1.52 23.26
N ALA A 7 3.33 -1.14 22.05
CA ALA A 7 1.93 -0.98 21.65
C ALA A 7 1.60 -1.75 20.35
N THR A 8 2.06 -3.01 20.27
CA THR A 8 1.89 -3.87 19.08
C THR A 8 0.42 -4.07 18.70
N GLU A 9 -0.48 -4.05 19.69
CA GLU A 9 -1.93 -4.22 19.51
C GLU A 9 -2.68 -2.91 19.22
N GLU A 10 -1.98 -1.79 19.10
CA GLU A 10 -2.58 -0.48 18.86
C GLU A 10 -2.19 0.08 17.50
N THR A 11 -2.99 1.02 16.99
CA THR A 11 -2.62 1.85 15.84
C THR A 11 -2.71 3.32 16.22
N VAL A 12 -1.70 4.09 15.79
CA VAL A 12 -1.65 5.54 16.01
C VAL A 12 -2.16 6.26 14.75
N ILE A 13 -3.00 7.27 14.94
CA ILE A 13 -3.50 8.15 13.88
C ILE A 13 -2.88 9.54 14.07
N CYS A 14 -2.18 10.04 13.05
CA CYS A 14 -1.58 11.37 13.11
C CYS A 14 -2.62 12.47 12.83
N PRO A 15 -2.49 13.68 13.42
CA PRO A 15 -3.39 14.81 13.16
C PRO A 15 -3.61 15.11 11.67
N LEU A 16 -2.55 15.02 10.86
CA LEU A 16 -2.62 15.24 9.41
C LEU A 16 -3.64 14.31 8.72
N SER A 17 -3.86 13.10 9.23
CA SER A 17 -4.86 12.18 8.66
C SER A 17 -6.27 12.79 8.70
N PHE A 18 -6.60 13.59 9.70
CA PHE A 18 -7.90 14.27 9.79
C PHE A 18 -8.08 15.39 8.77
N GLU A 19 -7.00 15.85 8.13
CA GLU A 19 -7.04 16.91 7.12
C GLU A 19 -7.01 16.33 5.70
N ILE A 20 -6.31 15.21 5.47
CA ILE A 20 -6.06 14.68 4.12
C ILE A 20 -6.92 13.47 3.75
N ARG A 21 -7.49 12.76 4.72
CA ARG A 21 -8.28 11.54 4.48
C ARG A 21 -9.73 11.90 4.19
N ARG A 22 -10.30 11.27 3.17
CA ARG A 22 -11.69 11.47 2.75
C ARG A 22 -12.64 10.41 3.34
N PRO A 23 -13.94 10.70 3.48
CA PRO A 23 -14.92 9.70 3.87
C PRO A 23 -15.13 8.67 2.75
N LEU A 24 -15.39 7.41 3.12
CA LEU A 24 -15.59 6.30 2.17
C LEU A 24 -16.74 6.54 1.17
N SER A 25 -17.75 7.32 1.56
CA SER A 25 -18.86 7.71 0.67
C SER A 25 -18.44 8.58 -0.52
N SER A 26 -17.19 9.05 -0.57
CA SER A 26 -16.66 9.87 -1.67
C SER A 26 -15.78 9.10 -2.66
N VAL A 27 -15.70 7.77 -2.54
CA VAL A 27 -15.06 6.89 -3.54
C VAL A 27 -15.67 7.13 -4.92
N CYS A 28 -14.84 7.06 -5.96
CA CYS A 28 -15.16 7.42 -7.36
C CYS A 28 -15.53 8.90 -7.60
N GLY A 29 -15.52 9.74 -6.58
CA GLY A 29 -15.69 11.18 -6.70
C GLY A 29 -14.37 11.93 -6.90
N LEU A 30 -14.46 13.19 -7.34
CA LEU A 30 -13.35 14.14 -7.34
C LEU A 30 -12.08 13.64 -8.07
N GLY A 31 -12.26 12.85 -9.13
CA GLY A 31 -11.18 12.32 -9.96
C GLY A 31 -10.44 11.10 -9.38
N TYR A 32 -10.89 10.55 -8.25
CA TYR A 32 -10.33 9.31 -7.72
C TYR A 32 -10.62 8.12 -8.64
N ASN A 33 -9.60 7.32 -8.90
CA ASN A 33 -9.73 5.97 -9.45
C ASN A 33 -8.75 5.03 -8.71
N VAL A 34 -9.06 3.74 -8.64
CA VAL A 34 -8.34 2.79 -7.80
C VAL A 34 -6.87 2.63 -8.24
N ALA A 35 -6.63 2.51 -9.54
CA ALA A 35 -5.30 2.23 -10.09
C ALA A 35 -4.29 3.37 -9.89
N ASN A 36 -4.73 4.62 -9.97
CA ASN A 36 -3.81 5.78 -10.04
C ASN A 36 -3.92 6.72 -8.83
N SER A 37 -4.59 6.29 -7.76
CA SER A 37 -4.75 7.09 -6.54
C SER A 37 -4.21 6.36 -5.32
N LYS A 38 -3.59 7.10 -4.40
CA LYS A 38 -3.02 6.52 -3.17
C LYS A 38 -4.07 5.72 -2.40
N LEU A 39 -3.73 4.49 -2.00
CA LEU A 39 -4.60 3.62 -1.20
C LEU A 39 -5.12 4.34 0.05
N ASN A 40 -4.25 5.10 0.70
CA ASN A 40 -4.60 5.82 1.91
C ASN A 40 -5.46 7.07 1.68
N THR A 41 -6.02 7.32 0.48
CA THR A 41 -6.89 8.50 0.24
C THR A 41 -8.13 8.52 1.14
N PHE A 42 -8.70 7.35 1.48
CA PHE A 42 -9.89 7.25 2.31
C PHE A 42 -9.55 6.74 3.71
N TRP A 43 -10.35 7.16 4.69
CA TRP A 43 -10.24 6.64 6.06
C TRP A 43 -10.37 5.11 6.11
N ALA A 44 -11.26 4.53 5.33
CA ALA A 44 -11.53 3.09 5.39
C ALA A 44 -10.33 2.24 4.98
N THR A 45 -9.65 2.60 3.89
CA THR A 45 -8.46 1.88 3.39
C THR A 45 -7.26 2.08 4.31
N ASP A 46 -7.02 3.31 4.79
CA ASP A 46 -5.95 3.60 5.77
C ASP A 46 -6.18 2.88 7.11
N LEU A 47 -7.44 2.78 7.58
CA LEU A 47 -7.77 2.00 8.79
C LEU A 47 -7.64 0.49 8.57
N LEU A 48 -8.00 -0.01 7.38
CA LEU A 48 -7.88 -1.42 7.03
C LEU A 48 -6.40 -1.86 7.01
N HIS A 49 -5.53 -1.08 6.37
CA HIS A 49 -4.07 -1.27 6.39
C HIS A 49 -3.55 -1.37 7.83
N ARG A 50 -3.92 -0.40 8.68
CA ARG A 50 -3.51 -0.38 10.09
C ARG A 50 -4.01 -1.60 10.85
N ALA A 51 -5.24 -2.05 10.58
CA ALA A 51 -5.80 -3.24 11.19
C ALA A 51 -5.02 -4.50 10.79
N PHE A 52 -4.57 -4.63 9.54
CA PHE A 52 -3.73 -5.76 9.11
C PHE A 52 -2.40 -5.84 9.84
N HIS A 53 -1.82 -4.70 10.19
CA HIS A 53 -0.60 -4.70 10.99
C HIS A 53 -0.83 -5.03 12.48
N VAL A 54 -2.09 -5.14 12.97
CA VAL A 54 -2.40 -5.60 14.35
C VAL A 54 -2.26 -7.12 14.43
N PRO A 55 -1.31 -7.67 15.23
CA PRO A 55 -1.04 -9.09 15.25
C PRO A 55 -2.26 -9.94 15.63
N THR A 56 -3.13 -9.48 16.52
CA THR A 56 -4.36 -10.23 16.86
C THR A 56 -5.40 -10.26 15.74
N VAL A 57 -5.34 -9.35 14.77
CA VAL A 57 -6.25 -9.29 13.62
C VAL A 57 -5.75 -10.17 12.48
N SER A 58 -4.47 -10.05 12.11
CA SER A 58 -3.88 -10.76 10.96
C SER A 58 -3.09 -12.02 11.35
N LEU A 59 -2.96 -12.32 12.65
CA LEU A 59 -2.08 -13.36 13.17
C LEU A 59 -0.62 -13.21 12.73
N GLY A 60 -0.21 -11.98 12.42
CA GLY A 60 1.12 -11.66 11.89
C GLY A 60 1.40 -12.28 10.53
N GLN A 61 0.37 -12.61 9.75
CA GLN A 61 0.53 -13.24 8.43
C GLN A 61 0.44 -12.24 7.27
N VAL A 62 -0.13 -11.05 7.49
CA VAL A 62 -0.30 -10.05 6.43
C VAL A 62 0.91 -9.10 6.45
N GLU A 63 1.67 -9.12 5.37
CA GLU A 63 2.90 -8.33 5.18
C GLU A 63 2.84 -7.51 3.88
N HIS A 64 3.96 -6.90 3.50
CA HIS A 64 4.09 -6.06 2.31
C HIS A 64 5.00 -6.82 1.32
N TYR A 65 4.40 -7.34 0.26
CA TYR A 65 5.04 -8.05 -0.86
C TYR A 65 4.93 -7.27 -2.17
N ALA A 66 4.03 -6.29 -2.24
CA ALA A 66 3.87 -5.30 -3.30
C ALA A 66 3.49 -3.95 -2.69
N GLU A 67 3.84 -2.85 -3.36
CA GLU A 67 3.66 -1.48 -2.84
C GLU A 67 2.71 -0.61 -3.67
N ASP A 68 2.42 -1.01 -4.91
CA ASP A 68 1.51 -0.28 -5.79
C ASP A 68 0.55 -1.18 -6.59
N TYR A 69 -0.32 -0.55 -7.37
CA TYR A 69 -1.35 -1.26 -8.12
C TYR A 69 -0.77 -2.18 -9.20
N ALA A 70 0.31 -1.76 -9.89
CA ALA A 70 0.95 -2.57 -10.92
C ALA A 70 1.65 -3.78 -10.31
N GLU A 71 2.39 -3.58 -9.21
CA GLU A 71 3.06 -4.64 -8.47
C GLU A 71 2.05 -5.63 -7.88
N VAL A 72 0.90 -5.18 -7.37
CA VAL A 72 -0.16 -6.06 -6.88
C VAL A 72 -0.72 -6.92 -8.02
N LEU A 73 -0.91 -6.36 -9.21
CA LEU A 73 -1.33 -7.13 -10.38
C LEU A 73 -0.26 -8.14 -10.83
N ASP A 74 1.02 -7.79 -10.74
CA ASP A 74 2.13 -8.71 -11.03
C ASP A 74 2.19 -9.84 -10.00
N LEU A 75 2.15 -9.50 -8.71
CA LEU A 75 2.13 -10.43 -7.59
C LEU A 75 0.96 -11.42 -7.72
N ALA A 76 -0.23 -10.95 -8.10
CA ALA A 76 -1.38 -11.81 -8.33
C ALA A 76 -1.18 -12.80 -9.49
N LYS A 77 -0.48 -12.39 -10.57
CA LYS A 77 -0.22 -13.24 -11.74
C LYS A 77 0.89 -14.25 -11.49
N ASN A 78 1.95 -13.82 -10.83
CA ASN A 78 3.20 -14.59 -10.75
C ASN A 78 3.41 -15.27 -9.39
N ASN A 79 2.77 -14.78 -8.33
CA ASN A 79 2.90 -15.33 -6.97
C ASN A 79 1.60 -15.19 -6.15
N ALA A 80 0.51 -15.75 -6.68
CA ALA A 80 -0.84 -15.63 -6.11
C ALA A 80 -0.95 -16.03 -4.63
N SER A 81 -0.08 -16.93 -4.14
CA SER A 81 -0.04 -17.30 -2.71
C SER A 81 0.38 -16.17 -1.80
N LEU A 82 1.21 -15.23 -2.27
CA LEU A 82 1.58 -14.04 -1.50
C LEU A 82 0.52 -12.94 -1.62
N SER A 83 -0.17 -12.83 -2.76
CA SER A 83 -1.23 -11.84 -2.97
C SER A 83 -2.36 -11.93 -1.93
N VAL A 84 -2.68 -13.13 -1.43
CA VAL A 84 -3.74 -13.32 -0.40
C VAL A 84 -3.30 -12.93 1.02
N VAL A 85 -2.02 -12.65 1.22
CA VAL A 85 -1.43 -12.20 2.48
C VAL A 85 -0.64 -10.89 2.32
N ASP A 86 -0.84 -10.21 1.20
CA ASP A 86 -0.26 -8.90 0.92
C ASP A 86 -1.22 -7.80 1.36
N SER A 87 -0.72 -6.86 2.16
CA SER A 87 -1.48 -5.75 2.72
C SER A 87 -2.13 -4.90 1.63
N ASP A 88 -1.41 -4.62 0.54
CA ASP A 88 -1.85 -3.69 -0.49
C ASP A 88 -2.80 -4.37 -1.47
N ALA A 89 -2.57 -5.64 -1.81
CA ALA A 89 -3.49 -6.46 -2.58
C ALA A 89 -4.86 -6.58 -1.90
N LEU A 90 -4.87 -6.83 -0.58
CA LEU A 90 -6.10 -6.89 0.20
C LEU A 90 -6.81 -5.53 0.25
N GLN A 91 -6.07 -4.42 0.36
CA GLN A 91 -6.64 -3.08 0.33
C GLN A 91 -7.21 -2.71 -1.04
N TYR A 92 -6.47 -2.94 -2.14
CA TYR A 92 -6.92 -2.67 -3.50
C TYR A 92 -8.16 -3.50 -3.83
N PHE A 93 -8.17 -4.78 -3.50
CA PHE A 93 -9.36 -5.62 -3.66
C PHE A 93 -10.57 -5.04 -2.91
N ALA A 94 -10.40 -4.68 -1.63
CA ALA A 94 -11.50 -4.16 -0.83
C ALA A 94 -12.08 -2.84 -1.37
N ILE A 95 -11.23 -1.90 -1.80
CA ILE A 95 -11.70 -0.61 -2.31
C ILE A 95 -12.28 -0.72 -3.72
N ASP A 96 -11.77 -1.63 -4.55
CA ASP A 96 -12.27 -1.86 -5.91
C ASP A 96 -13.66 -2.54 -5.88
N VAL A 97 -13.85 -3.53 -5.01
CA VAL A 97 -15.17 -4.13 -4.77
C VAL A 97 -16.15 -3.09 -4.23
N TRP A 98 -15.75 -2.25 -3.27
CA TRP A 98 -16.60 -1.15 -2.80
C TRP A 98 -16.94 -0.15 -3.91
N ALA A 99 -15.95 0.18 -4.75
CA ALA A 99 -16.15 1.07 -5.89
C ALA A 99 -17.21 0.49 -6.84
N TYR A 100 -17.12 -0.80 -7.16
CA TYR A 100 -18.01 -1.48 -8.08
C TYR A 100 -19.41 -1.72 -7.51
N ASP A 101 -19.54 -2.16 -6.26
CA ASP A 101 -20.83 -2.56 -5.69
C ASP A 101 -21.61 -1.38 -5.10
N ILE A 102 -20.91 -0.41 -4.50
CA ILE A 102 -21.55 0.63 -3.68
C ILE A 102 -21.35 2.03 -4.26
N ALA A 103 -20.11 2.44 -4.55
CA ALA A 103 -19.83 3.82 -4.94
C ALA A 103 -20.33 4.16 -6.36
N ALA A 104 -20.11 3.25 -7.31
CA ALA A 104 -20.57 3.34 -8.69
C ALA A 104 -21.14 1.98 -9.15
N PRO A 105 -22.35 1.61 -8.69
CA PRO A 105 -22.92 0.27 -8.87
C PRO A 105 -22.85 -0.26 -10.31
N GLY A 106 -22.15 -1.38 -10.50
CA GLY A 106 -22.01 -2.07 -11.79
C GLY A 106 -21.00 -1.45 -12.77
N VAL A 107 -20.42 -0.31 -12.42
CA VAL A 107 -19.44 0.42 -13.27
C VAL A 107 -18.08 0.50 -12.59
N GLY A 108 -18.06 0.82 -11.29
CA GLY A 108 -16.82 1.04 -10.54
C GLY A 108 -16.05 2.29 -10.97
N CYS A 109 -14.83 2.39 -10.44
CA CYS A 109 -13.83 3.38 -10.86
C CYS A 109 -12.42 2.79 -10.73
N SER A 110 -12.25 1.55 -11.18
CA SER A 110 -10.95 0.84 -11.10
C SER A 110 -9.83 1.66 -11.77
N GLY A 111 -10.14 2.33 -12.87
CA GLY A 111 -9.15 3.06 -13.66
C GLY A 111 -8.31 2.13 -14.52
N GLU A 112 -7.49 2.71 -15.38
CA GLU A 112 -6.46 1.99 -16.12
C GLU A 112 -5.11 2.38 -15.53
N PRO A 113 -4.24 1.44 -15.16
CA PRO A 113 -2.93 1.77 -14.62
C PRO A 113 -2.16 2.65 -15.61
N GLU A 114 -1.65 3.78 -15.14
CA GLU A 114 -0.70 4.56 -15.91
C GLU A 114 0.51 3.67 -16.26
N GLU A 115 0.92 3.69 -17.53
CA GLU A 115 2.14 2.96 -17.91
C GLU A 115 3.32 3.56 -17.16
N GLU A 116 4.17 2.68 -16.62
CA GLU A 116 5.36 3.04 -15.85
C GLU A 116 6.14 4.14 -16.58
N HIS A 117 6.05 5.37 -16.09
CA HIS A 117 7.09 6.34 -16.34
C HIS A 117 8.28 5.84 -15.55
N ASP A 118 9.25 5.24 -16.27
CA ASP A 118 10.61 4.96 -15.78
C ASP A 118 10.93 5.90 -14.63
N HIS A 119 10.92 5.38 -13.40
CA HIS A 119 11.47 6.12 -12.28
C HIS A 119 12.89 6.47 -12.70
N ASP A 120 13.13 7.76 -12.97
CA ASP A 120 14.38 8.31 -13.47
C ASP A 120 15.51 7.78 -12.59
N THR A 121 16.10 6.68 -13.04
CA THR A 121 17.13 5.96 -12.32
C THR A 121 18.33 6.88 -12.39
N PRO A 122 18.93 7.33 -11.26
CA PRO A 122 20.17 8.08 -11.31
C PRO A 122 21.18 7.26 -12.11
N ALA A 123 21.66 7.83 -13.23
CA ALA A 123 22.50 7.14 -14.19
C ALA A 123 23.59 6.30 -13.50
N PRO A 124 23.73 5.01 -13.82
CA PRO A 124 24.73 4.16 -13.19
C PRO A 124 26.10 4.64 -13.63
N THR A 125 26.88 5.16 -12.69
CA THR A 125 28.31 5.40 -12.91
C THR A 125 28.99 4.03 -12.99
N THR A 126 29.59 3.74 -14.14
CA THR A 126 30.27 2.48 -14.44
C THR A 126 31.30 2.10 -13.37
N THR A 127 31.04 1.01 -12.64
CA THR A 127 32.09 0.25 -11.93
C THR A 127 31.83 -1.25 -12.11
N ALA A 128 32.91 -2.01 -12.31
CA ALA A 128 32.97 -3.35 -12.88
C ALA A 128 32.20 -4.48 -12.14
N ALA A 129 31.90 -5.53 -12.90
CA ALA A 129 31.11 -6.71 -12.52
C ALA A 129 31.76 -7.63 -11.48
N ALA A 130 30.94 -8.17 -10.56
CA ALA A 130 31.15 -9.37 -9.74
C ALA A 130 29.77 -9.94 -9.28
N PRO A 131 29.68 -11.19 -8.77
CA PRO A 131 28.71 -12.19 -9.25
C PRO A 131 27.35 -12.24 -8.50
N ALA A 132 26.44 -13.03 -9.07
CA ALA A 132 25.06 -13.24 -8.64
C ALA A 132 24.88 -13.46 -7.12
N ALA A 133 23.94 -12.72 -6.52
CA ALA A 133 23.56 -12.83 -5.13
C ALA A 133 22.06 -13.16 -5.01
N THR A 134 21.79 -14.31 -4.38
CA THR A 134 20.78 -14.59 -3.35
C THR A 134 19.56 -13.66 -3.24
N THR A 135 18.37 -14.28 -3.22
CA THR A 135 17.08 -13.68 -2.83
C THR A 135 17.25 -12.74 -1.63
N SER A 136 17.12 -11.43 -1.87
CA SER A 136 17.17 -10.43 -0.82
C SER A 136 15.87 -10.45 -0.01
N SER A 137 15.99 -10.17 1.28
CA SER A 137 14.87 -9.65 2.06
C SER A 137 14.25 -8.43 1.35
N ALA A 138 12.96 -8.20 1.59
CA ALA A 138 12.24 -7.03 1.11
C ALA A 138 13.02 -5.73 1.39
N PRO A 139 12.90 -4.70 0.52
CA PRO A 139 13.53 -3.42 0.74
C PRO A 139 13.13 -2.84 2.10
N GLN A 140 14.07 -2.12 2.71
CA GLN A 140 13.89 -1.54 4.04
C GLN A 140 13.09 -0.24 3.91
N GLU A 141 11.90 -0.21 4.50
CA GLU A 141 10.91 0.86 4.34
C GLU A 141 11.14 1.99 5.35
N CYS A 142 11.66 3.12 4.86
CA CYS A 142 11.98 4.29 5.68
C CYS A 142 10.90 5.39 5.58
N HIS A 143 10.38 5.86 6.72
CA HIS A 143 9.45 6.99 6.76
C HIS A 143 9.77 7.99 7.88
N THR A 144 9.54 9.27 7.59
CA THR A 144 9.79 10.37 8.53
C THR A 144 8.50 10.81 9.21
N HIS A 145 8.56 10.92 10.53
CA HIS A 145 7.48 11.40 11.37
C HIS A 145 7.41 12.94 11.40
N ALA A 146 6.28 13.47 11.88
CA ALA A 146 6.08 14.92 12.00
C ALA A 146 7.04 15.61 12.99
N ASP A 147 7.66 14.84 13.88
CA ASP A 147 8.73 15.29 14.80
C ASP A 147 10.13 15.20 14.18
N GLY A 148 10.24 14.78 12.92
CA GLY A 148 11.49 14.66 12.17
C GLY A 148 12.24 13.35 12.41
N VAL A 149 11.69 12.40 13.16
CA VAL A 149 12.31 11.10 13.39
C VAL A 149 12.09 10.19 12.17
N GLU A 150 13.18 9.64 11.65
CA GLU A 150 13.17 8.69 10.54
C GLU A 150 13.21 7.25 11.08
N HIS A 151 12.29 6.42 10.59
CA HIS A 151 12.20 5.01 10.96
C HIS A 151 12.22 4.12 9.72
N CYS A 152 13.16 3.17 9.72
CA CYS A 152 13.34 2.17 8.68
C CYS A 152 12.95 0.79 9.23
N THR A 153 12.02 0.09 8.57
CA THR A 153 11.64 -1.31 8.87
C THR A 153 12.22 -2.25 7.85
#